data_AF-A0A5K0ZS16-F1
#
_entry.id   AF-A0A5K0ZS16-F1
#
_cell.length_a   1.000
_cell.length_b   1.000
_cell.length_c   1.000
_cell.angle_alpha   90.00
_cell.angle_beta   90.00
_cell.angle_gamma   90.00
#
_symmetry.space_group_name_H-M   'P 1'
#
loop_
_entity.id
_entity.type
_entity.pdbx_description
1 polymer ?
#
loop_
_entity_poly.entity_id
_entity_poly.type
_entity_poly.pdbx_seq_one_letter_code
_entity_poly.pdbx_strand_id
1 'polypeptide(L)' 'SFRSMMAVAPPNTKRWIILYPVYMNSKKTLAEGRRICTSKACENPTCAEIVDCCAHLKVPCVFE' A
#
# COMPACT_ATOMS: atom_id res chain seq x y z
N SER A 1 21.04 -14.27 28.94
CA SER A 1 21.58 -13.59 27.74
C SER A 1 20.46 -12.78 27.11
N PHE A 2 20.37 -11.49 27.46
CA PHE A 2 19.30 -10.60 27.02
C PHE A 2 19.45 -10.33 25.52
N ARG A 3 18.52 -10.86 24.72
CA ARG A 3 18.48 -10.62 23.27
C ARG A 3 18.19 -9.14 23.07
N SER A 4 19.21 -8.40 22.65
CA SER A 4 19.12 -7.01 22.21
C SER A 4 18.02 -6.92 21.15
N MET A 5 16.87 -6.37 21.55
CA MET A 5 15.81 -6.00 20.64
C MET A 5 16.35 -4.79 19.89
N MET A 6 16.70 -4.99 18.61
CA MET A 6 17.03 -3.89 17.72
C MET A 6 15.86 -2.91 17.76
N ALA A 7 16.04 -1.80 18.47
CA ALA A 7 15.17 -0.65 18.38
C ALA A 7 15.37 -0.08 16.98
N VAL A 8 14.65 -0.63 16.01
CA VAL A 8 14.44 0.00 14.71
C VAL A 8 13.74 1.31 15.06
N ALA A 9 14.43 2.43 14.87
CA ALA A 9 13.82 3.75 15.02
C ALA A 9 12.47 3.74 14.30
N PRO A 10 11.39 4.28 14.90
CA PRO A 10 10.09 4.28 14.25
C PRO A 10 10.30 4.85 12.84
N PRO A 11 9.92 4.10 11.78
CA PRO A 11 10.17 4.55 10.42
C PRO A 11 9.58 5.95 10.27
N ASN A 12 10.31 6.86 9.64
CA ASN A 12 9.84 8.21 9.40
C ASN A 12 8.67 8.17 8.39
N THR A 13 7.48 7.87 8.88
CA THR A 13 6.25 7.65 8.10
C THR A 13 5.79 8.90 7.37
N LYS A 14 6.28 10.09 7.76
CA LYS A 14 5.98 11.36 7.10
C LYS A 14 6.37 11.40 5.61
N ARG A 15 7.29 10.53 5.17
CA ARG A 15 7.72 10.42 3.76
C ARG A 15 7.09 9.26 3.01
N TRP A 16 6.24 8.47 3.66
CA TRP A 16 5.67 7.27 3.04
C TRP A 16 4.60 7.67 2.02
N ILE A 17 4.53 6.91 0.92
CA ILE A 17 3.53 7.15 -0.12
C ILE A 17 2.20 6.59 0.37
N ILE A 18 1.17 7.44 0.36
CA ILE A 18 -0.19 7.01 0.69
C ILE A 18 -0.81 6.36 -0.54
N LEU A 19 -1.26 5.12 -0.40
CA LEU A 19 -1.88 4.34 -1.46
C LEU A 19 -3.34 4.06 -1.10
N TYR A 20 -4.26 4.63 -1.88
CA TYR A 20 -5.69 4.33 -1.74
C TYR A 20 -6.13 3.28 -2.76
N PRO A 21 -7.05 2.38 -2.41
CA PRO A 21 -7.54 1.38 -3.36
C PRO A 21 -8.11 1.99 -4.65
N VAL A 22 -8.76 3.16 -4.54
CA VAL A 22 -9.33 3.88 -5.70
C VAL A 22 -8.27 4.20 -6.78
N TYR A 23 -7.00 4.35 -6.41
CA TYR A 23 -5.92 4.68 -7.35
C TYR A 23 -5.69 3.58 -8.38
N MET A 24 -5.99 2.34 -8.02
CA MET A 24 -5.79 1.15 -8.84
C MET A 24 -7.11 0.49 -9.26
N ASN A 25 -8.25 1.13 -9.01
CA ASN A 25 -9.57 0.58 -9.36
C ASN A 25 -9.87 0.81 -10.85
N SER A 26 -10.03 -0.28 -11.61
CA SER A 26 -10.32 -0.24 -13.05
C SER A 26 -11.69 0.33 -13.39
N LYS A 27 -12.67 0.23 -12.47
CA LYS A 27 -14.03 0.77 -12.64
C LYS A 27 -14.10 2.28 -12.46
N LYS A 28 -13.04 2.90 -11.95
CA LYS A 28 -12.99 4.33 -11.68
C LYS A 28 -12.28 5.07 -12.81
N THR A 29 -12.80 6.24 -13.15
CA THR A 29 -12.18 7.14 -14.11
C THR A 29 -11.02 7.90 -13.47
N LEU A 30 -10.19 8.55 -14.30
CA LEU A 30 -9.11 9.43 -13.81
C LEU A 30 -9.67 10.57 -12.95
N ALA A 31 -10.83 11.11 -13.34
CA ALA A 31 -11.53 12.17 -12.60
C ALA A 31 -12.04 11.69 -11.23
N GLU A 32 -12.43 10.41 -11.12
CA GLU A 32 -12.83 9.79 -9.84
C GLU A 32 -11.65 9.37 -8.96
N GLY A 33 -10.41 9.58 -9.42
CA GLY A 33 -9.20 9.35 -8.63
C GLY A 33 -8.35 8.15 -9.05
N ARG A 34 -8.69 7.42 -10.12
CA ARG A 34 -7.78 6.40 -10.69
C ARG A 34 -6.48 7.08 -11.12
N ARG A 35 -5.34 6.47 -10.81
CA ARG A 35 -4.00 7.01 -11.12
C ARG A 35 -3.19 6.18 -12.13
N ILE A 36 -3.63 4.96 -12.43
CA ILE A 36 -2.94 4.04 -13.36
C ILE A 36 -3.80 3.72 -14.58
N CYS A 37 -3.20 3.25 -15.67
CA CYS A 37 -3.91 2.76 -16.85
C CYS A 37 -4.83 1.57 -16.50
N THR A 38 -5.97 1.46 -17.18
CA THR A 38 -6.97 0.39 -16.96
C THR A 38 -6.40 -1.00 -17.20
N SER A 39 -5.46 -1.16 -18.13
CA SER A 39 -4.79 -2.45 -18.41
C SER A 39 -3.97 -3.00 -17.25
N LYS A 40 -3.56 -2.16 -16.30
CA LYS A 40 -2.81 -2.55 -15.10
C LYS A 40 -3.65 -2.43 -13.82
N ALA A 41 -4.90 -2.03 -13.95
CA ALA A 41 -5.80 -1.79 -12.82
C ALA A 41 -6.56 -3.06 -12.46
N CYS A 42 -6.85 -3.22 -11.17
CA CYS A 42 -7.65 -4.32 -10.65
C CYS A 42 -9.12 -3.92 -10.56
N GLU A 43 -10.03 -4.87 -10.75
CA GLU A 43 -11.44 -4.65 -10.52
C GLU A 43 -11.74 -4.66 -9.02
N ASN A 44 -12.12 -3.50 -8.46
CA ASN A 44 -12.46 -3.36 -7.03
C ASN A 44 -11.35 -3.84 -6.05
N PRO A 45 -10.16 -3.23 -6.07
CA PRO A 45 -9.11 -3.57 -5.11
C PRO A 45 -9.58 -3.34 -3.68
N THR A 46 -9.33 -4.32 -2.81
CA THR A 46 -9.59 -4.20 -1.38
C THR A 46 -8.31 -3.82 -0.64
N CYS A 47 -8.46 -3.17 0.52
CA CYS A 47 -7.30 -2.84 1.35
C CYS A 47 -6.53 -4.09 1.81
N ALA A 48 -7.24 -5.19 2.07
CA ALA A 48 -6.63 -6.45 2.48
C ALA A 48 -5.70 -7.01 1.40
N GLU A 49 -6.14 -7.04 0.14
CA GLU A 49 -5.31 -7.49 -0.98
C GLU A 49 -4.06 -6.62 -1.16
N ILE A 50 -4.19 -5.30 -0.97
CA ILE A 50 -3.04 -4.38 -1.08
C ILE A 50 -2.02 -4.68 0.02
N VAL A 51 -2.47 -4.90 1.26
CA VAL A 51 -1.60 -5.27 2.39
C VAL A 51 -0.94 -6.62 2.15
N ASP A 52 -1.68 -7.62 1.66
CA ASP A 52 -1.15 -8.94 1.33
C ASP A 52 -0.08 -8.85 0.23
N CYS A 53 -0.31 -8.03 -0.80
CA CYS A 53 0.70 -7.75 -1.83
C CYS A 53 1.93 -7.06 -1.24
N CYS A 54 1.77 -6.08 -0.36
CA CYS A 54 2.89 -5.42 0.33
C CYS A 54 3.69 -6.41 1.18
N ALA A 55 3.02 -7.30 1.92
CA ALA A 55 3.65 -8.36 2.69
C ALA A 55 4.41 -9.34 1.80
N HIS A 56 3.81 -9.77 0.68
CA HIS A 56 4.45 -10.65 -0.30
C HIS A 56 5.70 -10.01 -0.92
N LEU A 57 5.62 -8.73 -1.28
CA LEU A 57 6.72 -7.95 -1.86
C LEU A 57 7.75 -7.48 -0.82
N LYS A 58 7.53 -7.78 0.47
CA LYS A 58 8.35 -7.33 1.60
C LYS A 58 8.51 -5.80 1.64
N VAL A 59 7.49 -5.08 1.19
CA VAL A 59 7.42 -3.63 1.26
C VAL A 59 6.90 -3.25 2.64
N PRO A 60 7.61 -2.41 3.42
CA PRO A 60 7.11 -1.90 4.68
C PRO A 60 5.82 -1.11 4.44
N CYS A 61 4.71 -1.60 5.00
CA CYS A 61 3.39 -0.97 4.89
C CYS A 61 2.76 -0.83 6.27
N VAL A 62 2.00 0.25 6.45
CA VAL A 62 1.14 0.47 7.61
C VAL A 62 -0.27 0.63 7.05
N PHE A 63 -1.22 -0.10 7.64
CA PHE A 63 -2.63 0.00 7.31
C PHE A 63 -3.32 0.81 8.43
N GLU A 64 -4.04 1.86 8.05
CA GLU A 64 -4.80 2.75 8.95
C GLU A 64 -6.28 2.82 8.53
#